data_AF-A0A059XTM1-F1
#
_entry.id   AF-A0A059XTM1-F1
#
_cell.length_a   1.000
_cell.length_b   1.000
_cell.length_c   1.000
_cell.angle_alpha   90.00
_cell.angle_beta   90.00
_cell.angle_gamma   90.00
#
_symmetry.space_group_name_H-M   'P 1'
#
loop_
_entity.id
_entity.type
_entity.pdbx_description
1 polymer ?
#
loop_
_entity_poly.entity_id
_entity_poly.type
_entity_poly.pdbx_seq_one_letter_code
_entity_poly.pdbx_strand_id
1 'polypeptide(L)'
;MAGSTFQTNPFDLHKLLEDCHRGILQLPDFQRSWVWDEDRIKSLIASISRTFPVGALMTLDLGGNVNFKPRPVEGAPPEAKNVAPFSLLLDGQQRMTSLYQVTLRGKVVETVTPKNKKVKRWFYIDIRKALDATVDREEAIVGVPEDRVIRSDFGREIVLGLSAPEGEYKELMYPVAKVFDWDSWQDGFDKTWRGDAQEAIREIFRVFKRQVLENFKYYRVPVISLDRSTSKEAVCVVFEKVNTGGKPLDAFELVTAMYAAEGHELRRDWYGDDEHKGRHRRFVDTLRPADSEAGIIAEVSNTDFLQAISLFYTRERRREAERAGKTGKELPAVIGNRQALLNLPLGAYKHYERQVEHGFVQAAKFLHMLHVYRIFDLPYQSQIVPLAAILADIGEAWEHEANRAKLVRWYWNGVFGELYGSAVESRIARDFMEVPPWLQGGPEPSTVSETIFRSDRLKTMRMRLSAAYKGVNALLMKEGAQDFRTGQKFDHTVFFGENVDIHHIFPQDWCKRLGIKPTIYDSIINKTPLSFRTNRIIGGVVPSEYLAKLEKGDNQTPPIEREKLDAYLRSHLIDPAILRSDNFEAFMTDRQKRLLGLIEKATGKTAYKGEVPEKGIDVGIDEESRESEMIITS
;
A
#
# COMPACT_ATOMS: atom_id res chain seq x y z
N MET A 1 37.93 -29.23 -16.85
CA MET A 1 36.70 -29.84 -16.30
C MET A 1 35.99 -28.77 -15.49
N ALA A 2 34.73 -28.47 -15.80
CA ALA A 2 33.94 -27.53 -15.02
C ALA A 2 33.65 -28.16 -13.64
N GLY A 3 34.34 -27.71 -12.60
CA GLY A 3 34.01 -28.06 -11.22
C GLY A 3 32.65 -27.46 -10.85
N SER A 4 31.97 -28.04 -9.85
CA SER A 4 30.73 -27.46 -9.31
C SER A 4 31.00 -26.03 -8.84
N THR A 5 30.25 -25.05 -9.36
CA THR A 5 30.36 -23.62 -9.00
C THR A 5 29.63 -23.27 -7.69
N PHE A 6 29.09 -24.27 -6.99
CA PHE A 6 28.42 -24.12 -5.71
C PHE A 6 28.75 -25.26 -4.75
N GLN A 7 28.73 -24.96 -3.45
CA GLN A 7 28.94 -25.92 -2.35
C GLN A 7 27.75 -25.88 -1.39
N THR A 8 27.35 -27.03 -0.85
CA THR A 8 26.29 -27.10 0.17
C THR A 8 26.90 -27.63 1.47
N ASN A 9 27.02 -26.77 2.48
CA ASN A 9 27.62 -27.11 3.76
C ASN A 9 26.67 -26.76 4.91
N PRO A 10 26.54 -27.61 5.95
CA PRO A 10 25.79 -27.26 7.15
C PRO A 10 26.63 -26.30 8.02
N PHE A 11 26.04 -25.18 8.43
CA PHE A 11 26.65 -24.22 9.36
C PHE A 11 25.84 -24.13 10.66
N ASP A 12 26.53 -23.94 11.79
CA ASP A 12 25.86 -23.71 13.06
C ASP A 12 25.13 -22.36 13.05
N LEU A 13 23.85 -22.36 13.44
CA LEU A 13 23.00 -21.16 13.41
C LEU A 13 23.60 -20.01 14.22
N HIS A 14 24.11 -20.31 15.41
CA HIS A 14 24.72 -19.31 16.29
C HIS A 14 25.87 -18.57 15.59
N LYS A 15 26.75 -19.32 14.91
CA LYS A 15 27.87 -18.75 14.16
C LYS A 15 27.40 -17.83 13.03
N LEU A 16 26.38 -18.25 12.27
CA LEU A 16 25.82 -17.39 11.20
C LEU A 16 25.24 -16.08 11.77
N LEU A 17 24.61 -16.12 12.93
CA LEU A 17 24.06 -14.94 13.60
C LEU A 17 25.16 -14.04 14.18
N GLU A 18 26.25 -14.62 14.70
CA GLU A 18 27.45 -13.87 15.09
C GLU A 18 28.14 -13.23 13.88
N ASP A 19 28.22 -13.93 12.75
CA ASP A 19 28.79 -13.39 11.51
C ASP A 19 27.96 -12.20 10.99
N CYS A 20 26.63 -12.27 11.11
CA CYS A 20 25.73 -11.13 10.90
C CYS A 20 26.01 -9.97 11.88
N HIS A 21 26.18 -10.27 13.17
CA HIS A 21 26.49 -9.27 14.21
C HIS A 21 27.79 -8.52 13.91
N ARG A 22 28.82 -9.25 13.48
CA ARG A 22 30.16 -8.73 13.21
C ARG A 22 30.30 -8.07 11.84
N GLY A 23 29.30 -8.19 10.97
CA GLY A 23 29.38 -7.70 9.59
C GLY A 23 30.20 -8.57 8.64
N ILE A 24 30.47 -9.83 9.00
CA ILE A 24 31.15 -10.81 8.12
C ILE A 24 30.18 -11.34 7.07
N LEU A 25 28.95 -11.64 7.49
CA LEU A 25 27.83 -11.98 6.62
C LEU A 25 26.93 -10.75 6.51
N GLN A 26 26.81 -10.18 5.31
CA GLN A 26 25.99 -9.00 5.05
C GLN A 26 24.93 -9.27 3.99
N LEU A 27 24.02 -8.33 3.82
CA LEU A 27 23.00 -8.36 2.77
C LEU A 27 23.50 -7.54 1.57
N PRO A 28 23.17 -7.91 0.33
CA PRO A 28 23.26 -6.97 -0.78
C PRO A 28 22.31 -5.79 -0.56
N ASP A 29 22.73 -4.58 -0.90
CA ASP A 29 21.95 -3.34 -0.75
C ASP A 29 20.66 -3.31 -1.58
N PHE A 30 20.61 -4.09 -2.67
CA PHE A 30 19.43 -4.26 -3.51
C PHE A 30 18.32 -5.10 -2.87
N GLN A 31 18.60 -5.87 -1.82
CA GLN A 31 17.56 -6.57 -1.08
C GLN A 31 16.69 -5.60 -0.28
N ARG A 32 15.38 -5.88 -0.22
CA ARG A 32 14.42 -5.05 0.52
C ARG A 32 14.72 -4.95 2.02
N SER A 33 14.05 -4.03 2.70
CA SER A 33 14.07 -3.99 4.17
C SER A 33 13.44 -5.26 4.76
N TRP A 34 13.63 -5.46 6.06
CA TRP A 34 12.94 -6.53 6.77
C TRP A 34 11.44 -6.21 6.92
N VAL A 35 10.57 -7.18 6.61
CA VAL A 35 9.12 -6.99 6.44
C VAL A 35 8.29 -8.17 6.96
N TRP A 36 8.88 -9.02 7.81
CA TRP A 36 8.14 -10.12 8.42
C TRP A 36 7.25 -9.63 9.56
N ASP A 37 6.02 -10.12 9.58
CA ASP A 37 5.06 -9.93 10.66
C ASP A 37 5.38 -10.81 11.88
N GLU A 38 4.76 -10.47 13.02
CA GLU A 38 5.01 -11.14 14.29
C GLU A 38 4.68 -12.65 14.28
N ASP A 39 3.75 -13.11 13.46
CA ASP A 39 3.35 -14.52 13.42
C ASP A 39 4.36 -15.37 12.65
N ARG A 40 4.89 -14.87 11.53
CA ARG A 40 6.02 -15.53 10.84
C ARG A 40 7.26 -15.66 11.75
N ILE A 41 7.50 -14.65 12.59
CA ILE A 41 8.60 -14.69 13.56
C ILE A 41 8.36 -15.79 14.60
N LYS A 42 7.14 -15.88 15.16
CA LYS A 42 6.76 -16.95 16.11
C LYS A 42 6.91 -18.34 15.50
N SER A 43 6.39 -18.53 14.29
CA SER A 43 6.47 -19.80 13.57
C SER A 43 7.92 -20.23 13.29
N LEU A 44 8.79 -19.26 12.97
CA LEU A 44 10.22 -19.54 12.79
C LEU A 44 10.90 -19.96 14.11
N ILE A 45 10.63 -19.27 15.22
CA ILE A 45 11.15 -19.63 16.54
C ILE A 45 10.67 -21.04 16.93
N ALA A 46 9.37 -21.32 16.73
CA ALA A 46 8.77 -22.61 17.01
C ALA A 46 9.42 -23.74 16.20
N SER A 47 9.67 -23.52 14.92
CA SER A 47 10.33 -24.47 14.02
C SER A 47 11.76 -24.81 14.48
N ILE A 48 12.58 -23.80 14.79
CA ILE A 48 13.94 -24.02 15.32
C ILE A 48 13.90 -24.77 16.64
N SER A 49 12.97 -24.41 17.53
CA SER A 49 12.81 -25.04 18.84
C SER A 49 12.45 -26.54 18.77
N ARG A 50 11.99 -27.03 17.61
CA ARG A 50 11.68 -28.44 17.31
C ARG A 50 12.70 -29.11 16.40
N THR A 51 13.80 -28.44 16.06
CA THR A 51 14.76 -28.89 15.03
C THR A 51 14.12 -29.13 13.66
N PHE A 52 13.00 -28.48 13.36
CA PHE A 52 12.35 -28.61 12.06
C PHE A 52 13.12 -27.83 10.99
N PRO A 53 13.23 -28.34 9.75
CA PRO A 53 13.96 -27.64 8.68
C PRO A 53 13.32 -26.29 8.36
N VAL A 54 14.08 -25.20 8.48
CA VAL A 54 13.61 -23.85 8.15
C VAL A 54 13.98 -23.41 6.73
N GLY A 55 14.41 -24.36 5.89
CA GLY A 55 14.92 -24.15 4.54
C GLY A 55 16.43 -23.88 4.48
N ALA A 56 17.02 -23.94 3.28
CA ALA A 56 18.42 -23.58 3.06
C ALA A 56 18.61 -22.07 3.01
N LEU A 57 19.83 -21.60 3.25
CA LEU A 57 20.28 -20.24 2.95
C LEU A 57 21.15 -20.26 1.69
N MET A 58 21.24 -19.12 1.01
CA MET A 58 22.13 -18.97 -0.12
C MET A 58 23.06 -17.79 0.10
N THR A 59 24.35 -17.99 -0.14
CA THR A 59 25.38 -16.97 0.05
C THR A 59 26.23 -16.81 -1.21
N LEU A 60 26.85 -15.64 -1.38
CA LEU A 60 27.86 -15.37 -2.39
C LEU A 60 29.15 -14.97 -1.70
N ASP A 61 30.23 -15.71 -1.97
CA ASP A 61 31.55 -15.37 -1.46
C ASP A 61 32.13 -14.17 -2.21
N LEU A 62 32.65 -13.19 -1.47
CA LEU A 62 33.21 -11.96 -2.02
C LEU A 62 34.71 -12.09 -2.35
N GLY A 63 35.21 -11.15 -3.16
CA GLY A 63 36.60 -11.14 -3.64
C GLY A 63 36.79 -11.67 -5.07
N GLY A 64 35.72 -11.65 -5.88
CA GLY A 64 35.74 -11.97 -7.31
C GLY A 64 35.23 -10.81 -8.18
N ASN A 65 34.73 -11.12 -9.38
CA ASN A 65 34.29 -10.10 -10.35
C ASN A 65 32.93 -9.45 -10.01
N VAL A 66 32.21 -10.01 -9.04
CA VAL A 66 30.91 -9.52 -8.58
C VAL A 66 31.12 -8.53 -7.43
N ASN A 67 30.71 -7.28 -7.63
CA ASN A 67 30.79 -6.23 -6.62
C ASN A 67 29.40 -5.67 -6.34
N PHE A 68 28.65 -6.34 -5.48
CA PHE A 68 27.40 -5.80 -4.94
C PHE A 68 27.70 -5.01 -3.68
N LYS A 69 27.05 -3.86 -3.51
CA LYS A 69 27.28 -3.02 -2.34
C LYS A 69 26.69 -3.71 -1.10
N PRO A 70 27.48 -3.88 -0.03
CA PRO A 70 27.03 -4.58 1.16
C PRO A 70 26.23 -3.66 2.09
N ARG A 71 25.30 -4.26 2.83
CA ARG A 71 24.49 -3.64 3.88
C ARG A 71 24.37 -4.62 5.05
N PRO A 72 24.68 -4.23 6.30
CA PRO A 72 24.46 -5.09 7.45
C PRO A 72 22.99 -5.48 7.64
N VAL A 73 22.76 -6.62 8.30
CA VAL A 73 21.40 -7.02 8.69
C VAL A 73 20.77 -5.95 9.59
N GLU A 74 19.45 -5.83 9.52
CA GLU A 74 18.75 -4.80 10.28
C GLU A 74 18.93 -5.03 11.79
N GLY A 75 19.28 -3.97 12.52
CA GLY A 75 19.58 -4.04 13.95
C GLY A 75 21.03 -4.38 14.30
N ALA A 76 21.90 -4.68 13.32
CA ALA A 76 23.32 -4.88 13.54
C ALA A 76 24.00 -3.63 14.15
N PRO A 77 25.08 -3.81 14.93
CA PRO A 77 25.81 -2.70 15.51
C PRO A 77 26.41 -1.78 14.42
N PRO A 78 26.52 -0.45 14.64
CA PRO A 78 27.05 0.49 13.64
C PRO A 78 28.42 0.09 13.09
N GLU A 79 29.26 -0.53 13.93
CA GLU A 79 30.60 -1.02 13.60
C GLU A 79 30.59 -2.06 12.49
N ALA A 80 29.51 -2.85 12.36
CA ALA A 80 29.36 -3.84 11.30
C ALA A 80 29.37 -3.22 9.89
N LYS A 81 28.99 -1.94 9.75
CA LYS A 81 29.06 -1.22 8.46
C LYS A 81 30.50 -1.00 7.98
N ASN A 82 31.46 -0.98 8.90
CA ASN A 82 32.87 -0.71 8.59
C ASN A 82 33.65 -2.00 8.30
N VAL A 83 33.02 -3.17 8.43
CA VAL A 83 33.65 -4.47 8.18
C VAL A 83 33.44 -4.84 6.72
N ALA A 84 34.51 -5.21 6.03
CA ALA A 84 34.43 -5.81 4.70
C ALA A 84 33.83 -7.23 4.84
N PRO A 85 32.66 -7.52 4.25
CA PRO A 85 32.05 -8.83 4.39
C PRO A 85 32.86 -9.90 3.66
N PHE A 86 32.83 -11.11 4.21
CA PHE A 86 33.35 -12.29 3.52
C PHE A 86 32.33 -12.83 2.52
N SER A 87 31.04 -12.76 2.86
CA SER A 87 29.96 -13.25 2.00
C SER A 87 28.70 -12.41 2.11
N LEU A 88 27.87 -12.47 1.05
CA LEU A 88 26.56 -11.83 0.97
C LEU A 88 25.45 -12.86 1.03
N LEU A 89 24.44 -12.63 1.88
CA LEU A 89 23.25 -13.45 2.00
C LEU A 89 22.26 -13.14 0.86
N LEU A 90 22.19 -14.03 -0.13
CA LEU A 90 21.31 -13.92 -1.29
C LEU A 90 19.89 -14.44 -1.03
N ASP A 91 19.72 -15.47 -0.20
CA ASP A 91 18.40 -15.96 0.20
C ASP A 91 18.35 -16.23 1.71
N GLY A 92 17.15 -16.08 2.28
CA GLY A 92 16.91 -16.28 3.70
C GLY A 92 17.13 -15.04 4.55
N GLN A 93 17.28 -13.87 3.92
CA GLN A 93 17.38 -12.57 4.60
C GLN A 93 16.35 -12.39 5.71
N GLN A 94 15.07 -12.64 5.42
CA GLN A 94 13.98 -12.38 6.37
C GLN A 94 14.06 -13.33 7.58
N ARG A 95 14.45 -14.59 7.34
CA ARG A 95 14.66 -15.60 8.40
C ARG A 95 15.85 -15.21 9.29
N MET A 96 16.99 -14.94 8.68
CA MET A 96 18.22 -14.58 9.40
C MET A 96 18.09 -13.26 10.17
N THR A 97 17.46 -12.26 9.58
CA THR A 97 17.22 -10.97 10.26
C THR A 97 16.26 -11.17 11.45
N SER A 98 15.18 -11.95 11.29
CA SER A 98 14.24 -12.22 12.39
C SER A 98 14.91 -12.96 13.54
N LEU A 99 15.69 -14.01 13.26
CA LEU A 99 16.44 -14.75 14.28
C LEU A 99 17.46 -13.85 14.99
N TYR A 100 18.20 -13.04 14.23
CA TYR A 100 19.15 -12.09 14.80
C TYR A 100 18.47 -11.09 15.77
N GLN A 101 17.34 -10.52 15.33
CA GLN A 101 16.54 -9.57 16.11
C GLN A 101 16.05 -10.15 17.44
N VAL A 102 15.55 -11.40 17.43
CA VAL A 102 14.93 -12.00 18.63
C VAL A 102 15.92 -12.72 19.55
N THR A 103 17.09 -13.15 19.05
CA THR A 103 18.02 -13.99 19.83
C THR A 103 19.30 -13.29 20.29
N LEU A 104 19.91 -12.42 19.47
CA LEU A 104 21.23 -11.83 19.78
C LEU A 104 21.21 -10.31 19.97
N ARG A 105 20.28 -9.58 19.34
CA ARG A 105 20.26 -8.12 19.37
C ARG A 105 20.05 -7.54 20.79
N GLY A 106 19.31 -8.26 21.65
CA GLY A 106 19.04 -7.84 23.02
C GLY A 106 18.21 -6.56 23.16
N LYS A 107 17.47 -6.16 22.11
CA LYS A 107 16.61 -4.98 22.08
C LYS A 107 15.19 -5.36 21.69
N VAL A 108 14.21 -4.52 22.03
CA VAL A 108 12.82 -4.70 21.58
C VAL A 108 12.76 -4.75 20.05
N VAL A 109 11.96 -5.67 19.53
CA VAL A 109 11.82 -5.93 18.10
C VAL A 109 10.68 -5.09 17.55
N GLU A 110 10.96 -4.25 16.56
CA GLU A 110 9.96 -3.43 15.89
C GLU A 110 9.42 -4.18 14.67
N THR A 111 8.20 -4.69 14.72
CA THR A 111 7.61 -5.51 13.65
C THR A 111 6.19 -5.03 13.33
N VAL A 112 5.47 -5.78 12.50
CA VAL A 112 4.06 -5.52 12.19
C VAL A 112 3.21 -6.72 12.60
N THR A 113 1.94 -6.46 12.92
CA THR A 113 0.94 -7.54 13.01
C THR A 113 0.59 -8.07 11.62
N PRO A 114 -0.10 -9.22 11.49
CA PRO A 114 -0.63 -9.68 10.21
C PRO A 114 -1.56 -8.66 9.51
N LYS A 115 -2.11 -7.72 10.28
CA LYS A 115 -2.92 -6.59 9.79
C LYS A 115 -2.08 -5.33 9.48
N ASN A 116 -0.77 -5.46 9.28
CA ASN A 116 0.18 -4.37 9.00
C ASN A 116 0.28 -3.25 10.05
N LYS A 117 -0.18 -3.49 11.29
CA LYS A 117 -0.03 -2.50 12.36
C LYS A 117 1.38 -2.57 12.94
N LYS A 118 2.12 -1.45 12.96
CA LYS A 118 3.44 -1.36 13.59
C LYS A 118 3.33 -1.62 15.10
N VAL A 119 4.16 -2.51 15.61
CA VAL A 119 4.20 -2.93 17.01
C VAL A 119 5.64 -3.14 17.48
N LYS A 120 5.85 -3.03 18.79
CA LYS A 120 7.12 -3.34 19.45
C LYS A 120 6.93 -4.54 20.36
N ARG A 121 7.74 -5.58 20.15
CA ARG A 121 7.58 -6.88 20.82
C ARG A 121 8.88 -7.39 21.42
N TRP A 122 8.76 -7.97 22.61
CA TRP A 122 9.66 -8.99 23.12
C TRP A 122 9.08 -10.38 22.83
N PHE A 123 9.92 -11.35 22.50
CA PHE A 123 9.48 -12.72 22.27
C PHE A 123 9.91 -13.62 23.43
N TYR A 124 8.97 -14.40 23.94
CA TYR A 124 9.15 -15.32 25.05
C TYR A 124 8.69 -16.73 24.65
N ILE A 125 9.24 -17.73 25.32
CA ILE A 125 8.80 -19.12 25.25
C ILE A 125 8.12 -19.45 26.58
N ASP A 126 6.84 -19.81 26.54
CA ASP A 126 6.14 -20.40 27.68
C ASP A 126 6.69 -21.82 27.89
N ILE A 127 7.43 -22.01 28.99
CA ILE A 127 8.13 -23.28 29.27
C ILE A 127 7.13 -24.43 29.44
N ARG A 128 5.97 -24.18 30.06
CA ARG A 128 4.97 -25.22 30.32
C ARG A 128 4.36 -25.68 29.01
N LYS A 129 3.90 -24.74 28.18
CA LYS A 129 3.33 -25.04 26.86
C LYS A 129 4.34 -25.68 25.92
N ALA A 130 5.61 -25.24 25.95
CA ALA A 130 6.64 -25.80 25.08
C ALA A 130 6.95 -27.27 25.37
N LEU A 131 6.75 -27.72 26.61
CA LEU A 131 6.95 -29.10 27.06
C LEU A 131 5.68 -29.97 26.96
N ASP A 132 4.51 -29.36 26.74
CA ASP A 132 3.25 -30.07 26.57
C ASP A 132 3.12 -30.60 25.14
N ALA A 133 3.05 -31.93 24.99
CA ALA A 133 2.92 -32.58 23.68
C ALA A 133 1.54 -32.37 23.03
N THR A 134 0.54 -31.89 23.77
CA THR A 134 -0.81 -31.64 23.29
C THR A 134 -1.01 -30.23 22.72
N VAL A 135 -0.06 -29.32 22.99
CA VAL A 135 -0.10 -27.92 22.57
C VAL A 135 0.78 -27.74 21.34
N ASP A 136 0.31 -26.98 20.34
CA ASP A 136 1.17 -26.61 19.22
C ASP A 136 2.31 -25.71 19.73
N ARG A 137 3.55 -26.02 19.33
CA ARG A 137 4.72 -25.26 19.74
C ARG A 137 4.62 -23.78 19.36
N GLU A 138 3.91 -23.45 18.28
CA GLU A 138 3.68 -22.04 17.92
C GLU A 138 2.92 -21.28 19.01
N GLU A 139 1.97 -21.92 19.71
CA GLU A 139 1.22 -21.31 20.82
C GLU A 139 2.07 -21.08 22.07
N ALA A 140 3.21 -21.77 22.19
CA ALA A 140 4.19 -21.54 23.26
C ALA A 140 5.05 -20.30 23.00
N ILE A 141 5.06 -19.73 21.78
CA ILE A 141 5.85 -18.54 21.46
C ILE A 141 4.98 -17.28 21.57
N VAL A 142 5.25 -16.47 22.60
CA VAL A 142 4.41 -15.34 22.97
C VAL A 142 5.11 -14.01 22.65
N GLY A 143 4.41 -13.13 21.94
CA GLY A 143 4.82 -11.74 21.70
C GLY A 143 4.31 -10.81 22.79
N VAL A 144 5.20 -10.25 23.60
CA VAL A 144 4.90 -9.39 24.74
C VAL A 144 5.20 -7.92 24.38
N PRO A 145 4.39 -6.92 24.82
CA PRO A 145 4.65 -5.51 24.54
C PRO A 145 6.01 -4.99 25.06
N GLU A 146 6.42 -3.78 24.65
CA GLU A 146 7.71 -3.15 24.99
C GLU A 146 7.98 -3.07 26.50
N ASP A 147 6.94 -2.82 27.31
CA ASP A 147 7.00 -2.75 28.77
C ASP A 147 7.03 -4.13 29.47
N ARG A 148 6.95 -5.21 28.69
CA ARG A 148 6.92 -6.61 29.13
C ARG A 148 5.69 -6.98 29.98
N VAL A 149 4.57 -6.27 29.81
CA VAL A 149 3.33 -6.54 30.54
C VAL A 149 2.17 -6.83 29.59
N ILE A 150 1.51 -7.98 29.75
CA ILE A 150 0.24 -8.30 29.07
C ILE A 150 -0.91 -7.88 29.98
N ARG A 151 -1.88 -7.15 29.41
CA ARG A 151 -3.06 -6.66 30.14
C ARG A 151 -4.35 -7.08 29.46
N SER A 152 -5.39 -7.38 30.25
CA SER A 152 -6.78 -7.61 29.85
C SER A 152 -7.64 -6.36 30.12
N ASP A 153 -8.93 -6.42 29.78
CA ASP A 153 -9.94 -5.41 30.14
C ASP A 153 -9.54 -3.97 29.82
N PHE A 154 -9.19 -3.73 28.56
CA PHE A 154 -8.77 -2.42 28.06
C PHE A 154 -7.57 -1.83 28.84
N GLY A 155 -6.68 -2.68 29.34
CA GLY A 155 -5.46 -2.27 30.03
C GLY A 155 -5.60 -2.10 31.53
N ARG A 156 -6.73 -2.50 32.13
CA ARG A 156 -7.00 -2.33 33.58
C ARG A 156 -6.42 -3.45 34.43
N GLU A 157 -6.38 -4.68 33.92
CA GLU A 157 -5.93 -5.85 34.67
C GLU A 157 -4.63 -6.41 34.07
N ILE A 158 -3.66 -6.72 34.94
CA ILE A 158 -2.38 -7.31 34.53
C ILE A 158 -2.56 -8.83 34.49
N VAL A 159 -2.42 -9.40 33.28
CA VAL A 159 -2.50 -10.85 33.05
C VAL A 159 -1.13 -11.50 33.20
N LEU A 160 -0.06 -10.81 32.77
CA LEU A 160 1.30 -11.33 32.82
C LEU A 160 2.30 -10.18 32.99
N GLY A 161 3.15 -10.25 34.02
CA GLY A 161 4.16 -9.22 34.31
C GLY A 161 5.59 -9.75 34.24
N LEU A 162 6.33 -9.40 33.18
CA LEU A 162 7.69 -9.86 32.90
C LEU A 162 8.73 -8.72 32.89
N SER A 163 8.40 -7.57 33.49
CA SER A 163 9.28 -6.39 33.51
C SER A 163 10.55 -6.59 34.36
N ALA A 164 10.58 -7.61 35.22
CA ALA A 164 11.73 -7.99 36.03
C ALA A 164 11.99 -9.52 35.93
N PRO A 165 13.24 -9.99 36.06
CA PRO A 165 13.58 -11.42 35.96
C PRO A 165 12.79 -12.31 36.91
N GLU A 166 12.43 -11.81 38.10
CA GLU A 166 11.63 -12.54 39.08
C GLU A 166 10.24 -12.90 38.54
N GLY A 167 9.66 -12.05 37.70
CA GLY A 167 8.41 -12.34 37.00
C GLY A 167 8.57 -13.43 35.95
N GLU A 168 9.68 -13.40 35.19
CA GLU A 168 10.03 -14.45 34.22
C GLU A 168 10.16 -15.83 34.88
N TYR A 169 10.83 -15.90 36.05
CA TYR A 169 11.02 -17.15 36.79
C TYR A 169 9.72 -17.69 37.40
N LYS A 170 8.85 -16.81 37.92
CA LYS A 170 7.58 -17.20 38.55
C LYS A 170 6.58 -17.72 37.52
N GLU A 171 6.48 -17.02 36.39
CA GLU A 171 5.53 -17.34 35.32
C GLU A 171 6.05 -18.45 34.39
N LEU A 172 7.32 -18.86 34.53
CA LEU A 172 8.00 -19.81 33.65
C LEU A 172 8.02 -19.35 32.19
N MET A 173 8.33 -18.07 31.99
CA MET A 173 8.43 -17.43 30.67
C MET A 173 9.90 -17.18 30.34
N TYR A 174 10.44 -17.90 29.37
CA TYR A 174 11.86 -17.79 29.00
C TYR A 174 12.07 -16.76 27.88
N PRO A 175 12.94 -15.74 28.05
CA PRO A 175 13.19 -14.75 27.03
C PRO A 175 13.98 -15.34 25.85
N VAL A 176 13.47 -15.21 24.62
CA VAL A 176 14.14 -15.72 23.41
C VAL A 176 15.52 -15.09 23.20
N ALA A 177 15.72 -13.86 23.68
CA ALA A 177 17.02 -13.16 23.64
C ALA A 177 18.13 -13.83 24.48
N LYS A 178 17.80 -14.87 25.26
CA LYS A 178 18.75 -15.61 26.11
C LYS A 178 18.95 -17.05 25.65
N VAL A 179 18.47 -17.46 24.47
CA VAL A 179 18.59 -18.87 24.02
C VAL A 179 20.03 -19.35 23.81
N PHE A 180 20.98 -18.44 23.55
CA PHE A 180 22.40 -18.78 23.39
C PHE A 180 23.25 -18.52 24.66
N ASP A 181 22.70 -17.80 25.64
CA ASP A 181 23.30 -17.50 26.94
C ASP A 181 22.29 -17.84 28.05
N TRP A 182 22.01 -19.13 28.21
CA TRP A 182 21.05 -19.61 29.20
C TRP A 182 21.63 -19.68 30.61
N ASP A 183 22.95 -19.70 30.77
CA ASP A 183 23.59 -19.90 32.07
C ASP A 183 23.28 -18.71 32.98
N SER A 184 23.32 -17.48 32.44
CA SER A 184 22.98 -16.27 33.19
C SER A 184 21.52 -16.25 33.68
N TRP A 185 20.58 -16.77 32.89
CA TRP A 185 19.17 -16.86 33.29
C TRP A 185 18.94 -18.01 34.27
N GLN A 186 19.57 -19.16 34.01
CA GLN A 186 19.49 -20.36 34.86
C GLN A 186 19.99 -20.08 36.29
N ASP A 187 21.09 -19.35 36.45
CA ASP A 187 21.62 -19.00 37.77
C ASP A 187 20.61 -18.22 38.62
N GLY A 188 19.85 -17.30 38.01
CA GLY A 188 18.79 -16.56 38.69
C GLY A 188 17.56 -17.42 39.00
N PHE A 189 17.21 -18.32 38.08
CA PHE A 189 16.12 -19.27 38.26
C PHE A 189 16.39 -20.25 39.40
N ASP A 190 17.57 -20.87 39.42
CA ASP A 190 18.00 -21.81 40.46
C ASP A 190 18.16 -21.11 41.83
N LYS A 191 18.48 -19.81 41.84
CA LYS A 191 18.46 -18.98 43.06
C LYS A 191 17.06 -18.71 43.60
N THR A 192 16.10 -18.50 42.71
CA THR A 192 14.71 -18.20 43.07
C THR A 192 14.00 -19.44 43.61
N TRP A 193 14.19 -20.57 42.93
CA TRP A 193 13.58 -21.84 43.26
C TRP A 193 14.58 -22.73 44.01
N ARG A 194 15.11 -22.30 45.17
CA ARG A 194 16.05 -23.11 46.00
C ARG A 194 15.33 -24.11 46.92
N GLY A 195 16.05 -25.16 47.31
CA GLY A 195 15.62 -26.17 48.29
C GLY A 195 14.90 -27.38 47.68
N ASP A 196 14.90 -28.52 48.37
CA ASP A 196 14.43 -29.81 47.85
C ASP A 196 12.94 -29.82 47.47
N ALA A 197 12.12 -29.02 48.17
CA ALA A 197 10.69 -28.88 47.90
C ALA A 197 10.38 -28.29 46.50
N GLN A 198 11.35 -27.62 45.86
CA GLN A 198 11.19 -26.99 44.55
C GLN A 198 11.96 -27.72 43.43
N GLU A 199 12.47 -28.94 43.69
CA GLU A 199 13.22 -29.72 42.71
C GLU A 199 12.40 -30.01 41.45
N ALA A 200 11.08 -30.22 41.57
CA ALA A 200 10.20 -30.44 40.42
C ALA A 200 10.21 -29.26 39.42
N ILE A 201 10.23 -28.01 39.92
CA ILE A 201 10.27 -26.81 39.07
C ILE A 201 11.64 -26.68 38.39
N ARG A 202 12.72 -26.98 39.11
CA ARG A 202 14.08 -27.03 38.52
C ARG A 202 14.20 -28.12 37.47
N GLU A 203 13.58 -29.28 37.69
CA GLU A 203 13.56 -30.37 36.72
C GLU A 203 12.79 -30.00 35.45
N ILE A 204 11.66 -29.28 35.56
CA ILE A 204 10.95 -28.72 34.39
C ILE A 204 11.91 -27.88 33.54
N PHE A 205 12.70 -27.00 34.15
CA PHE A 205 13.68 -26.20 33.41
C PHE A 205 14.79 -27.05 32.79
N ARG A 206 15.31 -28.09 33.48
CA ARG A 206 16.31 -29.00 32.91
C ARG A 206 15.77 -29.75 31.70
N VAL A 207 14.52 -30.21 31.75
CA VAL A 207 13.85 -30.85 30.61
C VAL A 207 13.68 -29.86 29.46
N PHE A 208 13.23 -28.63 29.76
CA PHE A 208 13.12 -27.54 28.77
C PHE A 208 14.45 -27.21 28.10
N LYS A 209 15.53 -27.08 28.89
CA LYS A 209 16.88 -26.84 28.39
C LYS A 209 17.28 -27.90 27.37
N ARG A 210 17.13 -29.18 27.71
CA ARG A 210 17.49 -30.32 26.85
C ARG A 210 16.59 -30.45 25.62
N GLN A 211 15.29 -30.25 25.75
CA GLN A 211 14.34 -30.47 24.66
C GLN A 211 14.12 -29.26 23.74
N VAL A 212 14.46 -28.05 24.20
CA VAL A 212 14.13 -26.80 23.51
C VAL A 212 15.36 -25.93 23.30
N LEU A 213 16.11 -25.58 24.36
CA LEU A 213 17.23 -24.64 24.24
C LEU A 213 18.43 -25.23 23.49
N GLU A 214 18.75 -26.50 23.75
CA GLU A 214 19.83 -27.20 23.02
C GLU A 214 19.55 -27.27 21.51
N ASN A 215 18.28 -27.33 21.10
CA ASN A 215 17.90 -27.30 19.68
C ASN A 215 18.31 -26.00 19.00
N PHE A 216 18.31 -24.85 19.69
CA PHE A 216 18.80 -23.59 19.14
C PHE A 216 20.33 -23.60 19.01
N LYS A 217 21.03 -24.00 20.07
CA LYS A 217 22.50 -23.96 20.12
C LYS A 217 23.16 -24.87 19.10
N TYR A 218 22.58 -26.05 18.87
CA TYR A 218 23.11 -27.04 17.93
C TYR A 218 22.36 -27.07 16.59
N TYR A 219 21.46 -26.11 16.34
CA TYR A 219 20.76 -26.03 15.06
C TYR A 219 21.76 -25.81 13.93
N ARG A 220 21.68 -26.63 12.89
CA ARG A 220 22.50 -26.48 11.68
C ARG A 220 21.64 -26.09 10.49
N VAL A 221 22.01 -25.00 9.84
CA VAL A 221 21.34 -24.49 8.66
C VAL A 221 22.10 -24.95 7.42
N PRO A 222 21.45 -25.57 6.43
CA PRO A 222 22.07 -25.84 5.13
C PRO A 222 22.36 -24.52 4.42
N VAL A 223 23.62 -24.27 4.03
CA VAL A 223 24.01 -23.08 3.27
C VAL A 223 24.57 -23.49 1.92
N ILE A 224 23.99 -22.93 0.86
CA ILE A 224 24.46 -23.05 -0.51
C ILE A 224 25.34 -21.83 -0.79
N SER A 225 26.63 -22.03 -0.97
CA SER A 225 27.61 -20.97 -1.24
C SER A 225 27.94 -20.94 -2.74
N LEU A 226 27.68 -19.80 -3.37
CA LEU A 226 28.11 -19.48 -4.73
C LEU A 226 29.55 -18.96 -4.67
N ASP A 227 30.42 -19.54 -5.50
CA ASP A 227 31.83 -19.15 -5.55
C ASP A 227 32.01 -17.73 -6.13
N ARG A 228 33.09 -17.06 -5.73
CA ARG A 228 33.46 -15.71 -6.19
C ARG A 228 33.64 -15.58 -7.72
N SER A 229 33.89 -16.70 -8.41
CA SER A 229 33.98 -16.80 -9.87
C SER A 229 32.62 -16.77 -10.58
N THR A 230 31.52 -16.94 -9.85
CA THR A 230 30.15 -16.95 -10.40
C THR A 230 29.86 -15.61 -11.07
N SER A 231 29.35 -15.63 -12.30
CA SER A 231 29.03 -14.39 -13.02
C SER A 231 27.87 -13.65 -12.35
N LYS A 232 27.82 -12.33 -12.53
CA LYS A 232 26.74 -11.49 -11.99
C LYS A 232 25.37 -11.95 -12.48
N GLU A 233 25.26 -12.33 -13.74
CA GLU A 233 24.04 -12.79 -14.39
C GLU A 233 23.58 -14.12 -13.79
N ALA A 234 24.50 -15.06 -13.57
CA ALA A 234 24.19 -16.33 -12.93
C ALA A 234 23.68 -16.13 -11.50
N VAL A 235 24.28 -15.21 -10.73
CA VAL A 235 23.80 -14.85 -9.39
C VAL A 235 22.36 -14.31 -9.44
N CYS A 236 22.05 -13.39 -10.35
CA CYS A 236 20.70 -12.83 -10.50
C CYS A 236 19.66 -13.90 -10.89
N VAL A 237 20.00 -14.83 -11.79
CA VAL A 237 19.10 -15.92 -12.21
C VAL A 237 18.85 -16.91 -11.07
N VAL A 238 19.89 -17.28 -10.32
CA VAL A 238 19.75 -18.16 -9.16
C VAL A 238 18.94 -17.45 -8.08
N PHE A 239 19.18 -16.16 -7.85
CA PHE A 239 18.40 -15.34 -6.93
C PHE A 239 16.92 -15.30 -7.32
N GLU A 240 16.57 -15.10 -8.60
CA GLU A 240 15.19 -15.13 -9.07
C GLU A 240 14.51 -16.49 -8.80
N LYS A 241 15.20 -17.60 -9.10
CA LYS A 241 14.64 -18.96 -9.00
C LYS A 241 14.45 -19.43 -7.56
N VAL A 242 15.40 -19.11 -6.68
CA VAL A 242 15.42 -19.59 -5.29
C VAL A 242 14.45 -18.80 -4.39
N ASN A 243 14.17 -17.53 -4.70
CA ASN A 243 13.30 -16.66 -3.90
C ASN A 243 11.77 -16.94 -4.05
N THR A 244 11.39 -18.14 -4.47
CA THR A 244 9.97 -18.52 -4.71
C THR A 244 9.25 -19.09 -3.49
N GLY A 245 9.97 -19.55 -2.45
CA GLY A 245 9.38 -20.20 -1.27
C GLY A 245 9.03 -19.28 -0.08
N GLY A 246 9.47 -18.02 -0.07
CA GLY A 246 9.27 -17.06 1.03
C GLY A 246 8.19 -16.00 0.74
N LYS A 247 8.33 -14.78 1.29
CA LYS A 247 7.60 -13.62 0.73
C LYS A 247 8.25 -13.32 -0.63
N PRO A 248 7.58 -13.57 -1.77
CA PRO A 248 8.22 -13.50 -3.08
C PRO A 248 8.83 -12.13 -3.32
N LEU A 249 9.86 -12.10 -4.16
CA LEU A 249 10.40 -10.83 -4.60
C LEU A 249 9.44 -10.16 -5.59
N ASP A 250 9.22 -8.86 -5.42
CA ASP A 250 8.48 -8.08 -6.40
C ASP A 250 9.33 -7.80 -7.65
N ALA A 251 8.70 -7.27 -8.71
CA ALA A 251 9.41 -6.97 -9.95
C ALA A 251 10.51 -5.92 -9.75
N PHE A 252 10.31 -4.97 -8.83
CA PHE A 252 11.26 -3.91 -8.55
C PHE A 252 12.53 -4.43 -7.88
N GLU A 253 12.40 -5.35 -6.91
CA GLU A 253 13.53 -5.97 -6.22
C GLU A 253 14.42 -6.76 -7.19
N LEU A 254 13.83 -7.49 -8.14
CA LEU A 254 14.58 -8.21 -9.17
C LEU A 254 15.28 -7.27 -10.15
N VAL A 255 14.59 -6.23 -10.62
CA VAL A 255 15.21 -5.20 -11.49
C VAL A 255 16.32 -4.44 -10.74
N THR A 256 16.15 -4.19 -9.45
CA THR A 256 17.19 -3.57 -8.60
C THR A 256 18.45 -4.44 -8.57
N ALA A 257 18.31 -5.75 -8.39
CA ALA A 257 19.43 -6.68 -8.43
C ALA A 257 20.13 -6.69 -9.80
N MET A 258 19.36 -6.69 -10.89
CA MET A 258 19.89 -6.61 -12.25
C MET A 258 20.67 -5.31 -12.50
N TYR A 259 20.14 -4.17 -12.07
CA TYR A 259 20.79 -2.87 -12.28
C TYR A 259 22.01 -2.69 -11.36
N ALA A 260 21.99 -3.27 -10.17
CA ALA A 260 23.15 -3.29 -9.28
C ALA A 260 24.33 -4.05 -9.92
N ALA A 261 24.07 -5.11 -10.69
CA ALA A 261 25.11 -5.80 -11.46
C ALA A 261 25.81 -4.88 -12.47
N GLU A 262 25.09 -3.93 -13.04
CA GLU A 262 25.58 -2.90 -13.96
C GLU A 262 26.04 -1.60 -13.24
N GLY A 263 26.09 -1.61 -11.90
CA GLY A 263 26.60 -0.49 -11.09
C GLY A 263 25.60 0.64 -10.83
N HIS A 264 24.29 0.39 -10.96
CA HIS A 264 23.25 1.37 -10.67
C HIS A 264 22.40 0.99 -9.44
N GLU A 265 22.34 1.89 -8.46
CA GLU A 265 21.59 1.71 -7.21
C GLU A 265 20.12 2.16 -7.35
N LEU A 266 19.30 1.36 -8.05
CA LEU A 266 17.88 1.70 -8.31
C LEU A 266 17.07 1.98 -7.01
N ARG A 267 17.36 1.25 -5.94
CA ARG A 267 16.71 1.44 -4.63
C ARG A 267 17.00 2.81 -4.04
N ARG A 268 18.26 3.25 -4.11
CA ARG A 268 18.68 4.58 -3.66
C ARG A 268 18.05 5.67 -4.53
N ASP A 269 17.95 5.44 -5.83
CA ASP A 269 17.33 6.38 -6.75
C ASP A 269 15.81 6.57 -6.49
N TRP A 270 15.12 5.49 -6.11
CA TRP A 270 13.71 5.53 -5.74
C TRP A 270 13.46 6.11 -4.33
N TYR A 271 14.12 5.58 -3.30
CA TYR A 271 13.85 5.96 -1.90
C TYR A 271 14.68 7.13 -1.39
N GLY A 272 15.85 7.37 -1.97
CA GLY A 272 16.82 8.36 -1.52
C GLY A 272 17.80 7.82 -0.48
N ASP A 273 18.54 8.74 0.12
CA ASP A 273 19.41 8.54 1.28
C ASP A 273 19.27 9.74 2.23
N ASP A 274 20.12 9.81 3.27
CA ASP A 274 20.07 10.89 4.27
C ASP A 274 20.38 12.28 3.68
N GLU A 275 21.03 12.35 2.51
CA GLU A 275 21.45 13.60 1.85
C GLU A 275 20.55 13.97 0.66
N HIS A 276 19.96 12.98 -0.01
CA HIS A 276 19.23 13.14 -1.27
C HIS A 276 17.83 12.53 -1.22
N LYS A 277 16.83 13.34 -1.55
CA LYS A 277 15.45 12.87 -1.73
C LYS A 277 15.35 11.96 -2.96
N GLY A 278 14.92 10.70 -2.77
CA GLY A 278 14.57 9.81 -3.88
C GLY A 278 13.28 10.21 -4.61
N ARG A 279 13.01 9.59 -5.76
CA ARG A 279 11.80 9.84 -6.57
C ARG A 279 10.51 9.72 -5.77
N HIS A 280 10.39 8.67 -4.95
CA HIS A 280 9.21 8.49 -4.11
C HIS A 280 8.96 9.69 -3.21
N ARG A 281 10.01 10.24 -2.57
CA ARG A 281 9.83 11.41 -1.71
C ARG A 281 9.45 12.65 -2.54
N ARG A 282 9.97 12.80 -3.75
CA ARG A 282 9.57 13.87 -4.67
C ARG A 282 8.10 13.74 -5.09
N PHE A 283 7.60 12.53 -5.33
CA PHE A 283 6.17 12.28 -5.59
C PHE A 283 5.30 12.58 -4.37
N VAL A 284 5.72 12.15 -3.17
CA VAL A 284 5.04 12.47 -1.91
C VAL A 284 4.94 14.00 -1.70
N ASP A 285 6.00 14.74 -2.05
CA ASP A 285 6.04 16.19 -1.90
C ASP A 285 5.35 16.93 -3.08
N THR A 286 5.00 16.24 -4.18
CA THR A 286 4.44 16.88 -5.40
C THR A 286 3.01 17.36 -5.15
N LEU A 287 2.81 18.68 -5.29
CA LEU A 287 1.53 19.35 -5.02
C LEU A 287 0.95 19.02 -3.63
N ARG A 288 1.82 18.74 -2.64
CA ARG A 288 1.40 18.44 -1.28
C ARG A 288 0.81 19.70 -0.60
N PRO A 289 -0.44 19.66 -0.14
CA PRO A 289 -1.05 20.71 0.69
C PRO A 289 -0.30 20.90 2.02
N ALA A 290 -0.40 22.09 2.61
CA ALA A 290 0.32 22.41 3.86
C ALA A 290 -0.16 21.59 5.07
N ASP A 291 -1.43 21.22 5.07
CA ASP A 291 -2.14 20.46 6.11
C ASP A 291 -2.22 18.95 5.80
N SER A 292 -1.53 18.47 4.76
CA SER A 292 -1.54 17.07 4.34
C SER A 292 -0.16 16.43 4.45
N GLU A 293 -0.12 15.15 4.82
CA GLU A 293 1.12 14.38 4.91
C GLU A 293 1.72 14.05 3.52
N ALA A 294 0.90 14.03 2.47
CA ALA A 294 1.28 13.56 1.14
C ALA A 294 0.46 14.19 0.00
N GLY A 295 1.09 14.37 -1.17
CA GLY A 295 0.43 14.83 -2.39
C GLY A 295 -0.35 13.73 -3.14
N ILE A 296 -1.09 14.12 -4.18
CA ILE A 296 -2.04 13.25 -4.89
C ILE A 296 -1.42 12.00 -5.55
N ILE A 297 -0.13 12.04 -5.89
CA ILE A 297 0.60 10.92 -6.53
C ILE A 297 1.51 10.16 -5.56
N ALA A 298 1.36 10.34 -4.25
CA ALA A 298 2.27 9.72 -3.28
C ALA A 298 2.21 8.19 -3.25
N GLU A 299 1.06 7.59 -3.60
CA GLU A 299 0.88 6.14 -3.68
C GLU A 299 1.37 5.53 -5.01
N VAL A 300 1.99 6.31 -5.90
CA VAL A 300 2.64 5.76 -7.09
C VAL A 300 3.78 4.85 -6.63
N SER A 301 3.64 3.55 -6.92
CA SER A 301 4.62 2.55 -6.51
C SER A 301 5.85 2.56 -7.41
N ASN A 302 6.91 1.91 -6.94
CA ASN A 302 8.12 1.70 -7.73
C ASN A 302 7.85 0.89 -9.02
N THR A 303 6.91 -0.07 -8.95
CA THR A 303 6.49 -0.87 -10.10
C THR A 303 5.65 -0.06 -11.08
N ASP A 304 4.84 0.89 -10.62
CA ASP A 304 4.08 1.80 -11.50
C ASP A 304 5.02 2.68 -12.34
N PHE A 305 6.09 3.19 -11.70
CA PHE A 305 7.11 3.96 -12.38
C PHE A 305 7.88 3.13 -13.42
N LEU A 306 8.32 1.92 -13.05
CA LEU A 306 8.97 1.00 -13.98
C LEU A 306 8.02 0.54 -15.10
N GLN A 307 6.73 0.37 -14.81
CA GLN A 307 5.71 0.03 -15.79
C GLN A 307 5.61 1.12 -16.85
N ALA A 308 5.53 2.39 -16.48
CA ALA A 308 5.54 3.50 -17.43
C ALA A 308 6.79 3.50 -18.31
N ILE A 309 7.99 3.31 -17.73
CA ILE A 309 9.25 3.18 -18.50
C ILE A 309 9.21 1.98 -19.46
N SER A 310 8.68 0.84 -19.01
CA SER A 310 8.55 -0.37 -19.83
C SER A 310 7.65 -0.15 -21.04
N LEU A 311 6.59 0.66 -20.92
CA LEU A 311 5.74 1.01 -22.06
C LEU A 311 6.53 1.75 -23.14
N PHE A 312 7.35 2.74 -22.78
CA PHE A 312 8.21 3.46 -23.72
C PHE A 312 9.21 2.52 -24.40
N TYR A 313 9.92 1.71 -23.62
CA TYR A 313 10.92 0.79 -24.13
C TYR A 313 10.32 -0.27 -25.08
N THR A 314 9.23 -0.91 -24.68
CA THR A 314 8.59 -1.95 -25.51
C THR A 314 7.92 -1.36 -26.76
N ARG A 315 7.40 -0.14 -26.69
CA ARG A 315 6.93 0.60 -27.87
C ARG A 315 8.07 0.93 -28.84
N GLU A 316 9.24 1.32 -28.36
CA GLU A 316 10.37 1.59 -29.25
C GLU A 316 10.85 0.32 -29.95
N ARG A 317 10.93 -0.81 -29.25
CA ARG A 317 11.22 -2.11 -29.88
C ARG A 317 10.19 -2.49 -30.95
N ARG A 318 8.92 -2.14 -30.72
CA ARG A 318 7.87 -2.32 -31.73
C ARG A 318 8.09 -1.42 -32.94
N ARG A 319 8.40 -0.14 -32.74
CA ARG A 319 8.72 0.79 -33.83
C ARG A 319 9.96 0.37 -34.62
N GLU A 320 10.98 -0.17 -33.95
CA GLU A 320 12.14 -0.77 -34.62
C GLU A 320 11.76 -1.97 -35.48
N ALA A 321 10.91 -2.87 -34.98
CA ALA A 321 10.38 -3.99 -35.74
C ALA A 321 9.56 -3.54 -36.96
N GLU A 322 8.74 -2.50 -36.81
CA GLU A 322 7.98 -1.87 -37.90
C GLU A 322 8.93 -1.26 -38.96
N ARG A 323 9.97 -0.53 -38.53
CA ARG A 323 11.01 0.01 -39.43
C ARG A 323 11.79 -1.10 -40.15
N ALA A 324 11.92 -2.28 -39.53
CA ALA A 324 12.52 -3.46 -40.13
C ALA A 324 11.55 -4.25 -41.04
N GLY A 325 10.33 -3.74 -41.28
CA GLY A 325 9.35 -4.33 -42.19
C GLY A 325 8.49 -5.45 -41.60
N LYS A 326 8.56 -5.71 -40.30
CA LYS A 326 7.71 -6.72 -39.64
C LYS A 326 6.27 -6.24 -39.54
N THR A 327 5.31 -7.18 -39.62
CA THR A 327 3.88 -6.85 -39.58
C THR A 327 3.08 -7.86 -38.74
N GLY A 328 1.86 -7.47 -38.34
CA GLY A 328 0.91 -8.34 -37.65
C GLY A 328 1.49 -8.96 -36.37
N LYS A 329 1.51 -10.30 -36.30
CA LYS A 329 1.98 -11.08 -35.14
C LYS A 329 3.49 -11.04 -34.93
N GLU A 330 4.27 -10.58 -35.92
CA GLU A 330 5.73 -10.45 -35.80
C GLU A 330 6.16 -9.22 -34.99
N LEU A 331 5.23 -8.28 -34.77
CA LEU A 331 5.47 -7.09 -33.99
C LEU A 331 5.46 -7.42 -32.49
N PRO A 332 6.51 -7.03 -31.75
CA PRO A 332 6.50 -7.22 -30.31
C PRO A 332 5.35 -6.43 -29.68
N ALA A 333 4.78 -7.00 -28.62
CA ALA A 333 3.73 -6.35 -27.86
C ALA A 333 4.30 -5.20 -27.03
N VAL A 334 3.52 -4.13 -26.90
CA VAL A 334 3.79 -3.06 -25.93
C VAL A 334 3.19 -3.49 -24.61
N ILE A 335 4.02 -3.66 -23.59
CA ILE A 335 3.62 -4.26 -22.30
C ILE A 335 4.41 -3.64 -21.15
N GLY A 336 3.79 -3.67 -19.98
CA GLY A 336 4.40 -3.24 -18.71
C GLY A 336 4.06 -4.18 -17.56
N ASN A 337 3.90 -5.48 -17.87
CA ASN A 337 3.69 -6.51 -16.86
C ASN A 337 5.02 -6.93 -16.21
N ARG A 338 4.96 -7.75 -15.16
CA ARG A 338 6.16 -8.25 -14.45
C ARG A 338 7.26 -8.75 -15.39
N GLN A 339 6.92 -9.54 -16.41
CA GLN A 339 7.91 -10.08 -17.34
C GLN A 339 8.58 -8.99 -18.19
N ALA A 340 7.86 -7.94 -18.56
CA ALA A 340 8.40 -6.80 -19.28
C ALA A 340 9.40 -6.02 -18.41
N LEU A 341 9.07 -5.81 -17.13
CA LEU A 341 9.95 -5.15 -16.16
C LEU A 341 11.27 -5.92 -16.00
N LEU A 342 11.22 -7.24 -15.87
CA LEU A 342 12.44 -8.07 -15.79
C LEU A 342 13.30 -8.03 -17.04
N ASN A 343 12.72 -7.66 -18.19
CA ASN A 343 13.44 -7.52 -19.46
C ASN A 343 13.80 -6.07 -19.78
N LEU A 344 13.62 -5.14 -18.83
CA LEU A 344 13.91 -3.71 -19.01
C LEU A 344 15.40 -3.44 -18.76
N PRO A 345 16.22 -3.11 -19.77
CA PRO A 345 17.64 -2.86 -19.59
C PRO A 345 17.91 -1.53 -18.86
N LEU A 346 19.03 -1.43 -18.14
CA LEU A 346 19.42 -0.20 -17.44
C LEU A 346 19.53 1.00 -18.38
N GLY A 347 20.02 0.79 -19.61
CA GLY A 347 20.10 1.85 -20.63
C GLY A 347 18.75 2.45 -20.98
N ALA A 348 17.69 1.63 -21.07
CA ALA A 348 16.33 2.09 -21.34
C ALA A 348 15.76 2.84 -20.13
N TYR A 349 16.01 2.34 -18.92
CA TYR A 349 15.63 3.04 -17.69
C TYR A 349 16.22 4.44 -17.63
N LYS A 350 17.54 4.58 -17.79
CA LYS A 350 18.24 5.87 -17.77
C LYS A 350 17.79 6.81 -18.88
N HIS A 351 17.36 6.27 -20.02
CA HIS A 351 16.87 7.07 -21.13
C HIS A 351 15.51 7.71 -20.82
N TYR A 352 14.58 6.97 -20.21
CA TYR A 352 13.20 7.43 -19.99
C TYR A 352 12.89 7.93 -18.57
N GLU A 353 13.73 7.68 -17.57
CA GLU A 353 13.45 7.98 -16.15
C GLU A 353 12.98 9.43 -15.91
N ARG A 354 13.66 10.43 -16.49
CA ARG A 354 13.34 11.84 -16.28
C ARG A 354 12.06 12.24 -17.01
N GLN A 355 11.86 11.71 -18.21
CA GLN A 355 10.68 11.97 -19.02
C GLN A 355 9.43 11.41 -18.32
N VAL A 356 9.51 10.17 -17.84
CA VAL A 356 8.42 9.51 -17.11
C VAL A 356 8.16 10.19 -15.76
N GLU A 357 9.21 10.55 -15.02
CA GLU A 357 9.07 11.30 -13.75
C GLU A 357 8.33 12.62 -13.97
N HIS A 358 8.71 13.36 -15.02
CA HIS A 358 8.00 14.57 -15.42
C HIS A 358 6.54 14.29 -15.79
N GLY A 359 6.26 13.20 -16.51
CA GLY A 359 4.88 12.76 -16.82
C GLY A 359 4.01 12.54 -15.58
N PHE A 360 4.54 11.93 -14.52
CA PHE A 360 3.82 11.78 -13.25
C PHE A 360 3.54 13.13 -12.57
N VAL A 361 4.49 14.05 -12.61
CA VAL A 361 4.28 15.43 -12.09
C VAL A 361 3.19 16.16 -12.89
N GLN A 362 3.16 16.00 -14.21
CA GLN A 362 2.11 16.56 -15.06
C GLN A 362 0.76 15.87 -14.81
N ALA A 363 0.73 14.57 -14.54
CA ALA A 363 -0.48 13.86 -14.14
C ALA A 363 -1.06 14.43 -12.83
N ALA A 364 -0.22 14.75 -11.85
CA ALA A 364 -0.67 15.41 -10.62
C ALA A 364 -1.34 16.77 -10.91
N LYS A 365 -0.74 17.60 -11.78
CA LYS A 365 -1.32 18.89 -12.19
C LYS A 365 -2.66 18.70 -12.94
N PHE A 366 -2.73 17.71 -13.82
CA PHE A 366 -3.95 17.36 -14.55
C PHE A 366 -5.08 16.95 -13.58
N LEU A 367 -4.77 16.16 -12.56
CA LEU A 367 -5.74 15.75 -11.53
C LEU A 367 -6.24 16.95 -10.69
N HIS A 368 -5.34 17.85 -10.29
CA HIS A 368 -5.72 19.08 -9.58
C HIS A 368 -6.66 19.96 -10.41
N MET A 369 -6.41 20.09 -11.72
CA MET A 369 -7.30 20.79 -12.64
C MET A 369 -8.71 20.15 -12.69
N LEU A 370 -8.79 18.84 -12.49
CA LEU A 370 -10.06 18.10 -12.38
C LEU A 370 -10.68 18.13 -10.98
N HIS A 371 -10.14 18.94 -10.05
CA HIS A 371 -10.58 19.03 -8.65
C HIS A 371 -10.43 17.71 -7.89
N VAL A 372 -9.40 16.93 -8.23
CA VAL A 372 -8.98 15.73 -7.51
C VAL A 372 -7.68 16.06 -6.76
N TYR A 373 -7.79 16.34 -5.46
CA TYR A 373 -6.69 16.89 -4.66
C TYR A 373 -6.04 15.90 -3.69
N ARG A 374 -6.80 14.94 -3.15
CA ARG A 374 -6.31 13.93 -2.20
C ARG A 374 -6.32 12.54 -2.82
N ILE A 375 -5.39 11.71 -2.37
CA ILE A 375 -5.30 10.29 -2.75
C ILE A 375 -6.64 9.59 -2.49
N PHE A 376 -7.27 9.89 -1.34
CA PHE A 376 -8.58 9.34 -1.00
C PHE A 376 -9.67 9.66 -2.03
N ASP A 377 -9.61 10.84 -2.68
CA ASP A 377 -10.58 11.27 -3.69
C ASP A 377 -10.22 10.79 -5.11
N LEU A 378 -9.08 10.12 -5.29
CA LEU A 378 -8.68 9.62 -6.59
C LEU A 378 -9.59 8.46 -7.04
N PRO A 379 -10.23 8.56 -8.23
CA PRO A 379 -11.07 7.49 -8.76
C PRO A 379 -10.32 6.17 -8.96
N TYR A 380 -9.18 6.19 -9.66
CA TYR A 380 -8.36 5.02 -9.93
C TYR A 380 -6.87 5.35 -9.81
N GLN A 381 -6.19 4.68 -8.88
CA GLN A 381 -4.73 4.69 -8.77
C GLN A 381 -4.07 4.12 -10.04
N SER A 382 -4.65 3.04 -10.57
CA SER A 382 -4.20 2.36 -11.78
C SER A 382 -4.25 3.22 -13.06
N GLN A 383 -5.11 4.24 -13.12
CA GLN A 383 -5.20 5.13 -14.28
C GLN A 383 -4.11 6.21 -14.30
N ILE A 384 -3.40 6.43 -13.19
CA ILE A 384 -2.27 7.38 -13.14
C ILE A 384 -1.16 6.96 -14.09
N VAL A 385 -0.82 5.66 -14.15
CA VAL A 385 0.28 5.15 -14.98
C VAL A 385 0.11 5.50 -16.47
N PRO A 386 -1.01 5.15 -17.14
CA PRO A 386 -1.19 5.50 -18.54
C PRO A 386 -1.31 7.02 -18.72
N LEU A 387 -1.96 7.74 -17.79
CA LEU A 387 -2.03 9.21 -17.85
C LEU A 387 -0.62 9.83 -17.84
N ALA A 388 0.23 9.42 -16.89
CA ALA A 388 1.60 9.89 -16.77
C ALA A 388 2.44 9.52 -18.00
N ALA A 389 2.31 8.30 -18.52
CA ALA A 389 3.03 7.86 -19.71
C ALA A 389 2.60 8.64 -20.96
N ILE A 390 1.30 8.89 -21.14
CA ILE A 390 0.76 9.70 -22.24
C ILE A 390 1.25 11.15 -22.14
N LEU A 391 1.17 11.76 -20.95
CA LEU A 391 1.66 13.13 -20.73
C LEU A 391 3.17 13.25 -20.93
N ALA A 392 3.93 12.24 -20.50
CA ALA A 392 5.37 12.13 -20.79
C ALA A 392 5.66 12.07 -22.29
N ASP A 393 4.82 11.37 -23.07
CA ASP A 393 5.02 11.17 -24.51
C ASP A 393 4.72 12.43 -25.33
N ILE A 394 3.61 13.09 -25.02
CA ILE A 394 3.18 14.28 -25.76
C ILE A 394 3.86 15.57 -25.29
N GLY A 395 4.52 15.54 -24.14
CA GLY A 395 5.18 16.71 -23.53
C GLY A 395 4.20 17.87 -23.37
N GLU A 396 4.64 19.11 -23.63
CA GLU A 396 3.84 20.33 -23.46
C GLU A 396 2.57 20.40 -24.32
N ALA A 397 2.39 19.51 -25.31
CA ALA A 397 1.20 19.50 -26.16
C ALA A 397 -0.10 19.29 -25.36
N TRP A 398 -0.04 18.73 -24.15
CA TRP A 398 -1.20 18.56 -23.27
C TRP A 398 -1.79 19.90 -22.78
N GLU A 399 -1.00 20.98 -22.76
CA GLU A 399 -1.43 22.31 -22.30
C GLU A 399 -2.33 23.01 -23.33
N HIS A 400 -2.37 22.54 -24.57
CA HIS A 400 -3.31 23.04 -25.57
C HIS A 400 -4.75 22.58 -25.27
N GLU A 401 -5.70 23.51 -25.30
CA GLU A 401 -7.11 23.25 -24.91
C GLU A 401 -7.73 22.08 -25.69
N ALA A 402 -7.49 21.97 -27.00
CA ALA A 402 -8.03 20.88 -27.81
C ALA A 402 -7.53 19.49 -27.35
N ASN A 403 -6.25 19.39 -26.98
CA ASN A 403 -5.66 18.15 -26.48
C ASN A 403 -6.11 17.88 -25.05
N ARG A 404 -6.11 18.90 -24.20
CA ARG A 404 -6.64 18.82 -22.84
C ARG A 404 -8.09 18.34 -22.82
N ALA A 405 -8.97 18.90 -23.65
CA ALA A 405 -10.38 18.50 -23.70
C ALA A 405 -10.54 17.01 -24.07
N LYS A 406 -9.75 16.51 -25.03
CA LYS A 406 -9.69 15.09 -25.38
C LYS A 406 -9.17 14.23 -24.22
N LEU A 407 -8.09 14.64 -23.54
CA LEU A 407 -7.56 13.94 -22.37
C LEU A 407 -8.56 13.88 -21.22
N VAL A 408 -9.27 14.98 -20.94
CA VAL A 408 -10.35 15.03 -19.94
C VAL A 408 -11.47 14.06 -20.31
N ARG A 409 -11.87 14.03 -21.58
CA ARG A 409 -12.88 13.08 -22.06
C ARG A 409 -12.40 11.63 -21.89
N TRP A 410 -11.16 11.31 -22.27
CA TRP A 410 -10.58 9.99 -22.06
C TRP A 410 -10.54 9.59 -20.58
N TYR A 411 -10.09 10.50 -19.72
CA TYR A 411 -10.00 10.26 -18.28
C TYR A 411 -11.37 9.88 -17.70
N TRP A 412 -12.40 10.69 -17.98
CA TRP A 412 -13.75 10.44 -17.47
C TRP A 412 -14.40 9.20 -18.07
N ASN A 413 -14.13 8.86 -19.34
CA ASN A 413 -14.57 7.58 -19.89
C ASN A 413 -13.94 6.39 -19.15
N GLY A 414 -12.65 6.49 -18.80
CA GLY A 414 -11.99 5.49 -17.93
C GLY A 414 -12.65 5.33 -16.56
N VAL A 415 -12.97 6.45 -15.91
CA VAL A 415 -13.60 6.47 -14.58
C VAL A 415 -15.04 5.95 -14.61
N PHE A 416 -15.89 6.51 -15.46
CA PHE A 416 -17.31 6.15 -15.49
C PHE A 416 -17.60 4.88 -16.27
N GLY A 417 -16.69 4.44 -17.15
CA GLY A 417 -16.71 3.10 -17.71
C GLY A 417 -16.19 2.03 -16.75
N GLU A 418 -15.70 2.42 -15.57
CA GLU A 418 -15.11 1.53 -14.55
C GLU A 418 -13.99 0.62 -15.12
N LEU A 419 -13.25 1.14 -16.12
CA LEU A 419 -12.36 0.36 -16.99
C LEU A 419 -11.00 0.02 -16.37
N TYR A 420 -10.66 0.63 -15.24
CA TYR A 420 -9.40 0.44 -14.53
C TYR A 420 -9.55 -0.34 -13.21
N GLY A 421 -10.73 -0.94 -12.98
CA GLY A 421 -10.96 -1.88 -11.87
C GLY A 421 -10.58 -3.33 -12.17
N SER A 422 -10.39 -3.69 -13.45
CA SER A 422 -10.00 -5.05 -13.88
C SER A 422 -9.19 -5.01 -15.18
N ALA A 423 -8.44 -6.09 -15.49
CA ALA A 423 -7.61 -6.21 -16.71
C ALA A 423 -6.67 -5.02 -16.98
N VAL A 424 -6.22 -4.37 -15.89
CA VAL A 424 -5.57 -3.06 -15.87
C VAL A 424 -4.35 -3.00 -16.79
N GLU A 425 -3.42 -3.94 -16.69
CA GLU A 425 -2.16 -3.91 -17.46
C GLU A 425 -2.39 -3.83 -18.98
N SER A 426 -3.38 -4.58 -19.49
CA SER A 426 -3.70 -4.60 -20.91
C SER A 426 -4.32 -3.30 -21.39
N ARG A 427 -5.13 -2.66 -20.53
CA ARG A 427 -5.78 -1.38 -20.79
C ARG A 427 -4.74 -0.25 -20.80
N ILE A 428 -3.86 -0.21 -19.80
CA ILE A 428 -2.75 0.76 -19.70
C ILE A 428 -1.93 0.77 -21.00
N ALA A 429 -1.47 -0.40 -21.44
CA ALA A 429 -0.65 -0.50 -22.65
C ALA A 429 -1.40 -0.07 -23.91
N ARG A 430 -2.69 -0.39 -23.99
CA ARG A 430 -3.56 0.01 -25.11
C ARG A 430 -3.76 1.53 -25.15
N ASP A 431 -4.09 2.15 -24.02
CA ASP A 431 -4.29 3.60 -23.95
C ASP A 431 -3.01 4.37 -24.29
N PHE A 432 -1.85 3.89 -23.82
CA PHE A 432 -0.56 4.48 -24.19
C PHE A 432 -0.28 4.44 -25.70
N MET A 433 -0.83 3.45 -26.41
CA MET A 433 -0.71 3.33 -27.86
C MET A 433 -1.79 4.10 -28.64
N GLU A 434 -3.00 4.19 -28.11
CA GLU A 434 -4.16 4.75 -28.82
C GLU A 434 -4.36 6.26 -28.58
N VAL A 435 -4.09 6.75 -27.37
CA VAL A 435 -4.37 8.15 -27.01
C VAL A 435 -3.44 9.13 -27.73
N PRO A 436 -2.10 8.97 -27.75
CA PRO A 436 -1.24 9.95 -28.42
C PRO A 436 -1.57 10.15 -29.91
N PRO A 437 -1.80 9.10 -30.73
CA PRO A 437 -2.26 9.28 -32.11
C PRO A 437 -3.61 9.96 -32.22
N TRP A 438 -4.57 9.67 -31.32
CA TRP A 438 -5.88 10.34 -31.31
C TRP A 438 -5.79 11.84 -31.08
N LEU A 439 -4.88 12.28 -30.20
CA LEU A 439 -4.62 13.70 -29.98
C LEU A 439 -4.14 14.39 -31.25
N GLN A 440 -3.38 13.67 -32.09
CA GLN A 440 -2.88 14.13 -33.40
C GLN A 440 -3.87 13.95 -34.57
N GLY A 441 -5.14 13.59 -34.30
CA GLY A 441 -6.18 13.43 -35.32
C GLY A 441 -6.40 11.99 -35.80
N GLY A 442 -5.76 11.00 -35.16
CA GLY A 442 -6.02 9.58 -35.36
C GLY A 442 -7.39 9.11 -34.82
N PRO A 443 -7.66 7.79 -34.87
CA PRO A 443 -8.93 7.21 -34.43
C PRO A 443 -9.15 7.36 -32.92
N GLU A 444 -10.40 7.34 -32.50
CA GLU A 444 -10.78 7.43 -31.10
C GLU A 444 -10.34 6.17 -30.32
N PRO A 445 -9.71 6.31 -29.13
CA PRO A 445 -9.26 5.18 -28.32
C PRO A 445 -10.44 4.32 -27.88
N SER A 446 -10.20 3.02 -27.77
CA SER A 446 -11.16 2.02 -27.25
C SER A 446 -11.76 2.44 -25.91
N THR A 447 -10.97 3.02 -25.01
CA THR A 447 -11.45 3.55 -23.72
C THR A 447 -12.52 4.61 -23.90
N VAL A 448 -12.45 5.44 -24.93
CA VAL A 448 -13.49 6.42 -25.23
C VAL A 448 -14.61 5.78 -26.02
N SER A 449 -14.33 5.00 -27.07
CA SER A 449 -15.35 4.49 -28.00
C SER A 449 -16.19 3.33 -27.45
N GLU A 450 -15.64 2.51 -26.55
CA GLU A 450 -16.33 1.34 -25.95
C GLU A 450 -17.06 1.64 -24.63
N THR A 451 -16.75 2.77 -23.98
CA THR A 451 -17.37 3.11 -22.68
C THR A 451 -18.89 3.23 -22.77
N ILE A 452 -19.60 2.58 -21.85
CA ILE A 452 -21.04 2.69 -21.70
C ILE A 452 -21.34 2.97 -20.23
N PHE A 453 -21.95 4.13 -19.94
CA PHE A 453 -22.47 4.42 -18.60
C PHE A 453 -23.96 4.11 -18.54
N ARG A 454 -24.39 3.32 -17.56
CA ARG A 454 -25.80 2.99 -17.35
C ARG A 454 -26.44 3.94 -16.36
N SER A 455 -27.59 4.51 -16.72
CA SER A 455 -28.27 5.49 -15.85
C SER A 455 -28.63 4.96 -14.45
N ASP A 456 -28.98 3.68 -14.32
CA ASP A 456 -29.29 3.05 -13.04
C ASP A 456 -28.08 2.86 -12.13
N ARG A 457 -26.85 2.96 -12.66
CA ARG A 457 -25.62 2.88 -11.85
C ARG A 457 -25.60 3.95 -10.76
N LEU A 458 -26.19 5.12 -11.00
CA LEU A 458 -26.34 6.18 -9.99
C LEU A 458 -27.18 5.75 -8.79
N LYS A 459 -28.13 4.83 -8.95
CA LYS A 459 -28.95 4.31 -7.84
C LYS A 459 -28.19 3.30 -6.99
N THR A 460 -27.31 2.50 -7.60
CA THR A 460 -26.57 1.43 -6.92
C THR A 460 -25.23 1.90 -6.33
N MET A 461 -24.72 3.03 -6.81
CA MET A 461 -23.45 3.63 -6.38
C MET A 461 -23.57 4.24 -4.97
N ARG A 462 -23.18 3.45 -3.96
CA ARG A 462 -23.29 3.81 -2.53
C ARG A 462 -21.94 3.91 -1.81
N MET A 463 -20.96 3.15 -2.28
CA MET A 463 -19.65 3.00 -1.62
C MET A 463 -18.72 4.16 -1.96
N ARG A 464 -18.16 4.82 -0.94
CA ARG A 464 -17.22 5.94 -1.08
C ARG A 464 -15.93 5.55 -1.81
N LEU A 465 -15.53 4.28 -1.72
CA LEU A 465 -14.35 3.74 -2.40
C LEU A 465 -14.54 3.56 -3.92
N SER A 466 -15.77 3.60 -4.44
CA SER A 466 -16.03 3.43 -5.88
C SER A 466 -15.42 4.57 -6.69
N ALA A 467 -14.75 4.22 -7.79
CA ALA A 467 -14.15 5.20 -8.69
C ALA A 467 -15.19 6.17 -9.28
N ALA A 468 -16.32 5.63 -9.76
CA ALA A 468 -17.39 6.44 -10.31
C ALA A 468 -18.03 7.37 -9.25
N TYR A 469 -18.10 6.93 -7.99
CA TYR A 469 -18.56 7.75 -6.87
C TYR A 469 -17.66 8.96 -6.66
N LYS A 470 -16.35 8.73 -6.56
CA LYS A 470 -15.35 9.79 -6.46
C LYS A 470 -15.38 10.72 -7.67
N GLY A 471 -15.61 10.15 -8.86
CA GLY A 471 -15.76 10.90 -10.10
C GLY A 471 -16.94 11.87 -10.11
N VAL A 472 -18.12 11.48 -9.60
CA VAL A 472 -19.27 12.40 -9.46
C VAL A 472 -18.92 13.55 -8.53
N ASN A 473 -18.26 13.26 -7.40
CA ASN A 473 -17.85 14.28 -6.45
C ASN A 473 -16.93 15.32 -7.10
N ALA A 474 -15.88 14.85 -7.79
CA ALA A 474 -14.94 15.71 -8.51
C ALA A 474 -15.62 16.54 -9.61
N LEU A 475 -16.56 15.95 -10.38
CA LEU A 475 -17.32 16.70 -11.39
C LEU A 475 -18.20 17.79 -10.78
N LEU A 476 -18.86 17.54 -9.64
CA LEU A 476 -19.66 18.55 -8.95
C LEU A 476 -18.80 19.74 -8.50
N MET A 477 -17.64 19.47 -7.90
CA MET A 477 -16.69 20.52 -7.52
C MET A 477 -16.21 21.30 -8.75
N LYS A 478 -15.91 20.61 -9.85
CA LYS A 478 -15.47 21.23 -11.11
C LYS A 478 -16.54 22.12 -11.76
N GLU A 479 -17.83 21.77 -11.68
CA GLU A 479 -18.93 22.64 -12.14
C GLU A 479 -19.16 23.84 -11.20
N GLY A 480 -18.40 23.94 -10.12
CA GLY A 480 -18.41 25.08 -9.21
C GLY A 480 -19.44 24.96 -8.11
N ALA A 481 -19.71 23.75 -7.62
CA ALA A 481 -20.49 23.50 -6.41
C ALA A 481 -20.05 24.43 -5.26
N GLN A 482 -21.04 25.04 -4.59
CA GLN A 482 -20.86 26.03 -3.54
C GLN A 482 -21.40 25.53 -2.21
N ASP A 483 -20.61 25.63 -1.16
CA ASP A 483 -21.02 25.26 0.19
C ASP A 483 -22.30 26.01 0.61
N PHE A 484 -23.31 25.27 1.08
CA PHE A 484 -24.66 25.81 1.32
C PHE A 484 -24.69 26.95 2.34
N ARG A 485 -23.71 27.02 3.25
CA ARG A 485 -23.62 28.04 4.28
C ARG A 485 -22.80 29.24 3.83
N THR A 486 -21.64 29.01 3.23
CA THR A 486 -20.69 30.09 2.94
C THR A 486 -20.79 30.64 1.52
N GLY A 487 -21.42 29.89 0.60
CA GLY A 487 -21.41 30.19 -0.83
C GLY A 487 -20.03 30.07 -1.48
N GLN A 488 -19.02 29.61 -0.76
CA GLN A 488 -17.68 29.42 -1.29
C GLN A 488 -17.65 28.20 -2.21
N LYS A 489 -16.96 28.35 -3.35
CA LYS A 489 -16.66 27.22 -4.24
C LYS A 489 -15.61 26.33 -3.60
N PHE A 490 -15.69 25.03 -3.86
CA PHE A 490 -14.70 24.06 -3.41
C PHE A 490 -13.44 24.06 -4.30
N ASP A 491 -12.78 25.21 -4.38
CA ASP A 491 -11.43 25.28 -4.95
C ASP A 491 -10.38 24.70 -3.99
N HIS A 492 -9.16 24.51 -4.49
CA HIS A 492 -8.06 23.93 -3.73
C HIS A 492 -7.88 24.54 -2.33
N THR A 493 -7.99 25.86 -2.17
CA THR A 493 -7.69 26.53 -0.89
C THR A 493 -8.80 26.26 0.14
N VAL A 494 -10.05 26.35 -0.29
CA VAL A 494 -11.22 26.12 0.57
C VAL A 494 -11.35 24.64 0.93
N PHE A 495 -11.06 23.75 -0.01
CA PHE A 495 -11.21 22.31 0.15
C PHE A 495 -10.44 21.75 1.35
N PHE A 496 -9.18 22.16 1.50
CA PHE A 496 -8.31 21.74 2.61
C PHE A 496 -8.66 22.46 3.92
N GLY A 497 -8.89 23.78 3.89
CA GLY A 497 -9.18 24.55 5.09
C GLY A 497 -10.51 24.24 5.80
N GLU A 498 -11.49 23.68 5.09
CA GLU A 498 -12.86 23.48 5.61
C GLU A 498 -13.25 21.99 5.77
N ASN A 499 -12.30 21.05 5.62
CA ASN A 499 -12.51 19.60 5.72
C ASN A 499 -13.71 19.13 4.89
N VAL A 500 -13.67 19.41 3.59
CA VAL A 500 -14.77 19.09 2.67
C VAL A 500 -14.87 17.57 2.48
N ASP A 501 -16.09 17.06 2.64
CA ASP A 501 -16.43 15.66 2.42
C ASP A 501 -17.84 15.57 1.82
N ILE A 502 -18.24 14.37 1.40
CA ILE A 502 -19.50 14.09 0.74
C ILE A 502 -20.56 13.61 1.72
N HIS A 503 -21.62 14.39 1.85
CA HIS A 503 -22.67 14.22 2.85
C HIS A 503 -24.05 14.07 2.22
N HIS A 504 -24.98 13.48 2.97
CA HIS A 504 -26.36 13.30 2.52
C HIS A 504 -27.12 14.63 2.50
N ILE A 505 -27.91 14.85 1.45
CA ILE A 505 -28.77 16.04 1.31
C ILE A 505 -30.07 15.87 2.08
N PHE A 506 -30.72 14.71 1.94
CA PHE A 506 -31.72 14.22 2.87
C PHE A 506 -30.99 13.37 3.93
N PRO A 507 -30.91 13.82 5.19
CA PRO A 507 -30.11 13.14 6.21
C PRO A 507 -30.58 11.71 6.49
N GLN A 508 -29.61 10.82 6.76
CA GLN A 508 -29.89 9.41 7.02
C GLN A 508 -30.91 9.20 8.13
N ASP A 509 -30.82 9.94 9.23
CA ASP A 509 -31.72 9.80 10.38
C ASP A 509 -33.16 10.11 10.01
N TRP A 510 -33.39 11.11 9.14
CA TRP A 510 -34.71 11.41 8.62
C TRP A 510 -35.23 10.29 7.72
N CYS A 511 -34.40 9.80 6.79
CA CYS A 511 -34.77 8.70 5.90
C CYS A 511 -35.12 7.42 6.67
N LYS A 512 -34.35 7.09 7.71
CA LYS A 512 -34.59 5.93 8.59
C LYS A 512 -35.94 6.04 9.31
N ARG A 513 -36.28 7.23 9.85
CA ARG A 513 -37.58 7.46 10.52
C ARG A 513 -38.78 7.24 9.60
N LEU A 514 -38.64 7.53 8.31
CA LEU A 514 -39.68 7.30 7.30
C LEU A 514 -39.66 5.89 6.69
N GLY A 515 -38.77 5.00 7.15
CA GLY A 515 -38.66 3.64 6.64
C GLY A 515 -38.06 3.54 5.22
N ILE A 516 -37.39 4.59 4.74
CA ILE A 516 -36.70 4.56 3.45
C ILE A 516 -35.48 3.64 3.59
N LYS A 517 -35.32 2.70 2.65
CA LYS A 517 -34.24 1.70 2.72
C LYS A 517 -32.85 2.34 2.49
N PRO A 518 -31.79 1.86 3.16
CA PRO A 518 -30.41 2.30 2.92
C PRO A 518 -29.97 2.16 1.47
N THR A 519 -30.45 1.13 0.78
CA THR A 519 -30.19 0.91 -0.66
C THR A 519 -30.66 2.05 -1.57
N ILE A 520 -31.54 2.93 -1.08
CA ILE A 520 -32.05 4.08 -1.82
C ILE A 520 -31.36 5.36 -1.33
N TYR A 521 -31.42 5.67 -0.03
CA TYR A 521 -30.95 6.96 0.49
C TYR A 521 -29.42 7.09 0.54
N ASP A 522 -28.66 5.98 0.54
CA ASP A 522 -27.19 6.02 0.52
C ASP A 522 -26.61 6.13 -0.89
N SER A 523 -27.44 6.15 -1.93
CA SER A 523 -26.99 6.33 -3.31
C SER A 523 -26.34 7.72 -3.51
N ILE A 524 -25.43 7.82 -4.48
CA ILE A 524 -24.74 9.08 -4.82
C ILE A 524 -25.72 10.22 -5.16
N ILE A 525 -26.92 9.88 -5.64
CA ILE A 525 -27.97 10.85 -5.99
C ILE A 525 -28.36 11.71 -4.78
N ASN A 526 -28.35 11.15 -3.57
CA ASN A 526 -28.67 11.87 -2.34
C ASN A 526 -27.42 12.44 -1.63
N LYS A 527 -26.28 12.53 -2.31
CA LYS A 527 -25.03 12.96 -1.67
C LYS A 527 -24.37 14.12 -2.42
N THR A 528 -23.60 14.94 -1.71
CA THR A 528 -22.93 16.10 -2.32
C THR A 528 -21.76 16.60 -1.46
N PRO A 529 -20.72 17.23 -2.04
CA PRO A 529 -19.64 17.80 -1.26
C PRO A 529 -20.16 18.95 -0.39
N LEU A 530 -19.82 18.96 0.90
CA LEU A 530 -20.13 20.03 1.83
C LEU A 530 -18.96 20.20 2.81
N SER A 531 -18.76 21.41 3.34
CA SER A 531 -17.82 21.60 4.44
C SER A 531 -18.31 20.90 5.70
N PHE A 532 -17.38 20.49 6.56
CA PHE A 532 -17.70 19.87 7.84
C PHE A 532 -18.65 20.74 8.69
N ARG A 533 -18.44 22.07 8.70
CA ARG A 533 -19.29 23.02 9.43
C ARG A 533 -20.71 23.07 8.87
N THR A 534 -20.87 23.05 7.56
CA THR A 534 -22.19 23.05 6.91
C THR A 534 -22.95 21.75 7.19
N ASN A 535 -22.27 20.60 7.12
CA ASN A 535 -22.87 19.32 7.47
C ASN A 535 -23.41 19.30 8.92
N ARG A 536 -22.71 19.94 9.86
CA ARG A 536 -23.19 20.08 11.25
C ARG A 536 -24.46 20.92 11.38
N ILE A 537 -24.66 21.92 10.52
CA ILE A 537 -25.88 22.75 10.51
C ILE A 537 -27.06 21.96 9.92
N ILE A 538 -26.82 21.19 8.85
CA ILE A 538 -27.82 20.30 8.25
C ILE A 538 -28.33 19.29 9.29
N GLY A 539 -27.42 18.64 10.02
CA GLY A 539 -27.78 17.69 11.08
C GLY A 539 -28.67 16.54 10.58
N GLY A 540 -29.62 16.10 11.41
CA GLY A 540 -30.54 14.99 11.12
C GLY A 540 -31.96 15.40 10.72
N VAL A 541 -32.16 16.67 10.30
CA VAL A 541 -33.48 17.22 9.99
C VAL A 541 -33.76 17.24 8.49
N VAL A 542 -35.04 17.37 8.12
CA VAL A 542 -35.48 17.38 6.72
C VAL A 542 -35.01 18.65 5.97
N PRO A 543 -34.85 18.63 4.64
CA PRO A 543 -34.36 19.79 3.90
C PRO A 543 -35.07 21.12 4.11
N SER A 544 -36.40 21.16 4.10
CA SER A 544 -37.13 22.40 4.35
C SER A 544 -36.73 23.09 5.67
N GLU A 545 -36.47 22.31 6.72
CA GLU A 545 -36.08 22.82 8.04
C GLU A 545 -34.67 23.39 8.06
N TYR A 546 -33.66 22.66 7.55
CA TYR A 546 -32.29 23.19 7.57
C TYR A 546 -32.12 24.37 6.60
N LEU A 547 -32.85 24.38 5.48
CA LEU A 547 -32.84 25.53 4.56
C LEU A 547 -33.46 26.76 5.24
N ALA A 548 -34.57 26.61 5.95
CA ALA A 548 -35.17 27.70 6.72
C ALA A 548 -34.22 28.23 7.81
N LYS A 549 -33.42 27.35 8.45
CA LYS A 549 -32.38 27.76 9.41
C LYS A 549 -31.29 28.58 8.75
N LEU A 550 -30.78 28.16 7.59
CA LEU A 550 -29.77 28.90 6.82
C LEU A 550 -30.31 30.26 6.35
N GLU A 551 -31.57 30.33 5.93
CA GLU A 551 -32.22 31.58 5.51
C GLU A 551 -32.42 32.56 6.68
N LYS A 552 -32.83 32.05 7.85
CA LYS A 552 -33.06 32.86 9.05
C LYS A 552 -31.77 33.29 9.73
N GLY A 553 -30.74 32.45 9.69
CA GLY A 553 -29.52 32.62 10.46
C GLY A 553 -29.72 32.49 11.98
N ASP A 554 -28.63 32.66 12.72
CA ASP A 554 -28.57 32.72 14.18
C ASP A 554 -27.43 33.66 14.64
N ASN A 555 -27.11 33.65 15.95
CA ASN A 555 -26.08 34.51 16.53
C ASN A 555 -24.66 34.23 16.01
N GLN A 556 -24.41 33.06 15.43
CA GLN A 556 -23.10 32.62 14.92
C GLN A 556 -23.05 32.61 13.39
N THR A 557 -24.20 32.48 12.72
CA THR A 557 -24.32 32.38 11.26
C THR A 557 -25.32 33.41 10.74
N PRO A 558 -24.89 34.43 9.98
CA PRO A 558 -25.81 35.44 9.47
C PRO A 558 -26.85 34.83 8.48
N PRO A 559 -28.02 35.47 8.34
CA PRO A 559 -29.06 35.02 7.40
C PRO A 559 -28.57 35.01 5.95
N ILE A 560 -28.99 34.01 5.19
CA ILE A 560 -28.72 33.89 3.76
C ILE A 560 -29.99 34.23 2.98
N GLU A 561 -29.88 35.15 2.03
CA GLU A 561 -30.98 35.48 1.14
C GLU A 561 -31.43 34.26 0.32
N ARG A 562 -32.73 34.03 0.24
CA ARG A 562 -33.33 32.85 -0.39
C ARG A 562 -32.83 32.61 -1.81
N GLU A 563 -32.75 33.66 -2.62
CA GLU A 563 -32.29 33.58 -4.01
C GLU A 563 -30.82 33.18 -4.12
N LYS A 564 -29.98 33.59 -3.16
CA LYS A 564 -28.57 33.19 -3.08
C LYS A 564 -28.44 31.74 -2.67
N LEU A 565 -29.19 31.30 -1.65
CA LEU A 565 -29.20 29.90 -1.24
C LEU A 565 -29.68 29.00 -2.39
N ASP A 566 -30.68 29.44 -3.16
CA ASP A 566 -31.12 28.74 -4.36
C ASP A 566 -30.03 28.62 -5.42
N ALA A 567 -29.20 29.66 -5.60
CA ALA A 567 -28.05 29.59 -6.48
C ALA A 567 -27.02 28.56 -5.99
N TYR A 568 -26.76 28.50 -4.67
CA TYR A 568 -25.88 27.49 -4.08
C TYR A 568 -26.41 26.09 -4.36
N LEU A 569 -27.69 25.82 -4.08
CA LEU A 569 -28.31 24.51 -4.36
C LEU A 569 -28.23 24.13 -5.84
N ARG A 570 -28.50 25.06 -6.76
CA ARG A 570 -28.42 24.80 -8.20
C ARG A 570 -27.00 24.44 -8.66
N SER A 571 -25.96 24.98 -8.02
CA SER A 571 -24.56 24.61 -8.32
C SER A 571 -24.25 23.14 -8.00
N HIS A 572 -25.07 22.48 -7.18
CA HIS A 572 -24.99 21.05 -6.87
C HIS A 572 -25.95 20.20 -7.71
N LEU A 573 -26.54 20.79 -8.76
CA LEU A 573 -27.57 20.17 -9.59
C LEU A 573 -28.81 19.76 -8.78
N ILE A 574 -29.20 20.60 -7.82
CA ILE A 574 -30.40 20.41 -7.00
C ILE A 574 -31.45 21.45 -7.40
N ASP A 575 -32.69 21.00 -7.61
CA ASP A 575 -33.83 21.90 -7.75
C ASP A 575 -34.30 22.42 -6.37
N PRO A 576 -34.23 23.74 -6.11
CA PRO A 576 -34.55 24.29 -4.80
C PRO A 576 -36.03 24.18 -4.42
N ALA A 577 -36.94 24.11 -5.40
CA ALA A 577 -38.37 23.99 -5.14
C ALA A 577 -38.73 22.56 -4.71
N ILE A 578 -38.19 21.56 -5.42
CA ILE A 578 -38.36 20.15 -5.05
C ILE A 578 -37.73 19.86 -3.70
N LEU A 579 -36.52 20.40 -3.43
CA LEU A 579 -35.84 20.17 -2.16
C LEU A 579 -36.64 20.74 -0.98
N ARG A 580 -37.21 21.95 -1.11
CA ARG A 580 -38.03 22.58 -0.06
C ARG A 580 -39.40 21.93 0.14
N SER A 581 -39.91 21.17 -0.82
CA SER A 581 -41.15 20.43 -0.65
C SER A 581 -40.96 19.10 0.07
N ASP A 582 -39.72 18.79 0.50
CA ASP A 582 -39.32 17.54 1.15
C ASP A 582 -39.70 16.27 0.36
N ASN A 583 -39.93 16.41 -0.95
CA ASN A 583 -40.39 15.32 -1.80
C ASN A 583 -39.17 14.50 -2.25
N PHE A 584 -38.82 13.52 -1.42
CA PHE A 584 -37.66 12.66 -1.63
C PHE A 584 -37.69 11.94 -2.99
N GLU A 585 -38.83 11.41 -3.42
CA GLU A 585 -38.93 10.67 -4.70
C GLU A 585 -38.75 11.58 -5.91
N ALA A 586 -39.39 12.76 -5.90
CA ALA A 586 -39.23 13.75 -6.95
C ALA A 586 -37.78 14.28 -7.01
N PHE A 587 -37.16 14.51 -5.84
CA PHE A 587 -35.76 14.90 -5.73
C PHE A 587 -34.82 13.86 -6.34
N MET A 588 -34.99 12.59 -5.95
CA MET A 588 -34.17 11.49 -6.45
C MET A 588 -34.26 11.37 -7.98
N THR A 589 -35.46 11.53 -8.54
CA THR A 589 -35.71 11.43 -9.98
C THR A 589 -35.09 12.60 -10.75
N ASP A 590 -35.34 13.84 -10.32
CA ASP A 590 -34.82 15.04 -10.98
C ASP A 590 -33.28 15.08 -10.88
N ARG A 591 -32.73 14.82 -9.70
CA ARG A 591 -31.28 14.86 -9.49
C ARG A 591 -30.56 13.74 -10.22
N GLN A 592 -31.13 12.54 -10.31
CA GLN A 592 -30.58 11.48 -11.16
C GLN A 592 -30.42 11.96 -12.61
N LYS A 593 -31.46 12.60 -13.17
CA LYS A 593 -31.42 13.12 -14.54
C LYS A 593 -30.33 14.18 -14.72
N ARG A 594 -30.17 15.10 -13.77
CA ARG A 594 -29.16 16.17 -13.85
C ARG A 594 -27.74 15.63 -13.69
N LEU A 595 -27.51 14.74 -12.73
CA LEU A 595 -26.21 14.06 -12.55
C LEU A 595 -25.85 13.21 -13.78
N LEU A 596 -26.84 12.57 -14.41
CA LEU A 596 -26.63 11.85 -15.65
C LEU A 596 -26.14 12.80 -16.76
N GLY A 597 -26.81 13.95 -16.95
CA GLY A 597 -26.38 14.95 -17.92
C GLY A 597 -24.96 15.49 -17.66
N LEU A 598 -24.56 15.60 -16.39
CA LEU A 598 -23.19 15.96 -16.01
C LEU A 598 -22.17 14.91 -16.47
N ILE A 599 -22.45 13.63 -16.25
CA ILE A 599 -21.60 12.52 -16.69
C ILE A 599 -21.56 12.45 -18.23
N GLU A 600 -22.70 12.64 -18.90
CA GLU A 600 -22.79 12.65 -20.36
C GLU A 600 -21.94 13.78 -20.96
N LYS A 601 -21.96 14.98 -20.34
CA LYS A 601 -21.10 16.11 -20.73
C LYS A 601 -19.62 15.79 -20.54
N ALA A 602 -19.24 15.18 -19.41
CA ALA A 602 -17.85 14.84 -19.11
C ALA A 602 -17.27 13.74 -20.01
N THR A 603 -18.09 12.73 -20.35
CA THR A 603 -17.69 11.59 -21.19
C THR A 603 -17.89 11.86 -22.69
N GLY A 604 -18.69 12.87 -23.05
CA GLY A 604 -19.12 13.12 -24.42
C GLY A 604 -19.93 11.97 -25.01
N LYS A 605 -20.69 11.26 -24.17
CA LYS A 605 -21.50 10.10 -24.54
C LYS A 605 -22.86 10.15 -23.86
N THR A 606 -23.90 9.77 -24.60
CA THR A 606 -25.23 9.57 -24.01
C THR A 606 -25.25 8.28 -23.20
N ALA A 607 -25.84 8.33 -22.00
CA ALA A 607 -25.93 7.18 -21.13
C ALA A 607 -26.97 6.17 -21.63
N TYR A 608 -26.69 4.89 -21.40
CA TYR A 608 -27.59 3.80 -21.76
C TYR A 608 -28.76 3.69 -20.78
N LYS A 609 -29.98 3.59 -21.33
CA LYS A 609 -31.25 3.55 -20.59
C LYS A 609 -31.95 2.18 -20.60
N GLY A 610 -31.27 1.10 -21.02
CA GLY A 610 -31.90 -0.22 -21.11
C GLY A 610 -31.99 -0.96 -19.76
N GLU A 611 -33.13 -1.65 -19.59
CA GLU A 611 -33.51 -2.46 -18.43
C GLU A 611 -32.93 -3.88 -18.51
N VAL A 612 -31.68 -4.07 -18.10
CA VAL A 612 -31.15 -5.43 -17.84
C VAL A 612 -30.53 -5.44 -16.44
N PRO A 613 -31.13 -6.10 -15.43
CA PRO A 613 -30.56 -6.13 -14.09
C PRO A 613 -29.18 -6.79 -14.12
N GLU A 614 -28.25 -6.24 -13.33
CA GLU A 614 -26.92 -6.81 -13.16
C GLU A 614 -27.02 -8.19 -12.48
N LYS A 615 -26.42 -9.22 -13.06
CA LYS A 615 -26.16 -10.49 -12.36
C LYS A 615 -24.83 -10.34 -11.63
N GLY A 616 -24.88 -9.87 -10.39
CA GLY A 616 -23.74 -9.79 -9.49
C GLY A 616 -24.24 -9.77 -8.04
N ILE A 617 -23.49 -10.41 -7.14
CA ILE A 617 -23.80 -10.40 -5.71
C ILE A 617 -23.16 -9.14 -5.13
N ASP A 618 -23.98 -8.27 -4.51
CA ASP A 618 -23.50 -7.22 -3.62
C ASP A 618 -22.67 -7.89 -2.51
N VAL A 619 -21.36 -7.67 -2.49
CA VAL A 619 -20.55 -8.04 -1.34
C VAL A 619 -20.95 -7.07 -0.22
N GLY A 620 -21.73 -7.59 0.71
CA GLY A 620 -22.31 -6.83 1.82
C GLY A 620 -21.24 -6.20 2.72
N ILE A 621 -21.62 -5.05 3.26
CA ILE A 621 -21.17 -4.42 4.52
C ILE A 621 -19.77 -4.85 4.96
N ASP A 622 -18.78 -3.99 4.72
CA ASP A 622 -17.50 -4.07 5.43
C ASP A 622 -17.35 -2.91 6.42
N GLU A 623 -16.81 -3.24 7.59
CA GLU A 623 -16.72 -2.42 8.80
C GLU A 623 -15.82 -1.18 8.65
N GLU A 624 -15.18 -0.98 7.50
CA GLU A 624 -14.32 0.18 7.19
C GLU A 624 -15.07 1.52 7.12
N SER A 625 -16.41 1.51 7.01
CA SER A 625 -17.21 2.74 7.09
C SER A 625 -17.13 3.40 8.47
N ARG A 626 -16.67 2.70 9.51
CA ARG A 626 -16.47 3.24 10.87
C ARG A 626 -15.14 3.95 11.07
N GLU A 627 -14.11 3.69 10.28
CA GLU A 627 -12.82 4.35 10.47
C GLU A 627 -12.90 5.85 10.13
N SER A 628 -13.77 6.25 9.21
CA SER A 628 -14.00 7.66 8.89
C SER A 628 -14.75 8.43 9.99
N GLU A 629 -15.51 7.75 10.86
CA GLU A 629 -16.15 8.40 12.02
C GLU A 629 -15.14 8.62 13.17
N MET A 630 -14.06 7.83 13.24
CA MET A 630 -13.04 7.97 14.30
C MET A 630 -12.00 9.06 14.03
N ILE A 631 -11.75 9.44 12.77
CA ILE A 631 -10.77 10.49 12.45
C ILE A 631 -11.29 11.89 12.87
N ILE A 632 -12.59 12.07 13.05
CA ILE A 632 -13.21 13.35 13.47
C ILE A 632 -13.12 13.57 15.00
N THR A 633 -12.63 12.59 15.76
CA THR A 633 -12.42 12.70 17.22
C THR A 633 -10.95 12.68 17.65
N SER A 634 -10.01 13.05 16.77
CA SER A 634 -8.60 13.31 17.14
C SER A 634 -8.31 14.81 17.12
#